data_AF-A0A7J9L490-F1
#
_entry.id   AF-A0A7J9L490-F1
#
_cell.length_a   1.000
_cell.length_b   1.000
_cell.length_c   1.000
_cell.angle_alpha   90.00
_cell.angle_beta   90.00
_cell.angle_gamma   90.00
#
_symmetry.space_group_name_H-M   'P 1'
#
loop_
_entity.id
_entity.type
_entity.pdbx_description
1 polymer ?
#
loop_
_entity_poly.entity_id
_entity_poly.type
_entity_poly.pdbx_seq_one_letter_code
_entity_poly.pdbx_strand_id
1 'polypeptide(L)' 'LIFNAELWGIIDGLVLIQNRHYDGVLIQTNNLEMIKAIQDFSLSSSNSAIIRRIHHLLLNVGL' A
#
# COMPACT_ATOMS: atom_id res chain seq x y z
N LEU A 1 13.89 -4.86 8.47
CA LEU A 1 14.44 -3.89 7.49
C LEU A 1 13.84 -4.11 6.10
N ILE A 2 13.95 -5.31 5.52
CA ILE A 2 13.40 -5.62 4.17
C ILE A 2 11.89 -5.39 4.06
N PHE A 3 11.10 -5.91 5.02
CA PHE A 3 9.63 -5.74 5.03
C PHE A 3 9.17 -4.27 4.95
N ASN A 4 9.79 -3.39 5.74
CA ASN A 4 9.44 -1.97 5.73
C ASN A 4 9.85 -1.29 4.40
N ALA A 5 11.00 -1.68 3.83
CA ALA A 5 11.46 -1.13 2.55
C ALA A 5 10.51 -1.51 1.41
N GLU A 6 10.02 -2.74 1.38
CA GLU A 6 9.01 -3.20 0.42
C GLU A 6 7.70 -2.41 0.56
N LEU A 7 7.23 -2.14 1.80
CA LEU A 7 6.04 -1.31 2.03
C LEU A 7 6.23 0.14 1.57
N TRP A 8 7.43 0.70 1.72
CA TRP A 8 7.75 2.03 1.19
C TRP A 8 7.71 2.04 -0.34
N GLY A 9 8.21 0.99 -1.01
CA GLY A 9 8.08 0.85 -2.45
C GLY A 9 6.62 0.83 -2.93
N ILE A 10 5.70 0.26 -2.15
CA ILE A 10 4.26 0.30 -2.43
C ILE A 10 3.73 1.73 -2.33
N ILE A 11 4.09 2.47 -1.29
CA ILE A 11 3.69 3.88 -1.12
C ILE A 11 4.19 4.73 -2.29
N ASP A 12 5.44 4.55 -2.70
CA ASP A 12 6.02 5.29 -3.83
C ASP A 12 5.24 5.01 -5.13
N GLY A 13 4.87 3.75 -5.38
CA GLY A 13 4.03 3.38 -6.52
C GLY A 13 2.64 4.05 -6.48
N LEU A 14 1.98 4.04 -5.32
CA LEU A 14 0.66 4.67 -5.15
C LEU A 14 0.70 6.20 -5.34
N VAL A 15 1.70 6.87 -4.76
CA VAL A 15 1.90 8.32 -4.92
C VAL A 15 2.20 8.68 -6.37
N LEU A 16 2.96 7.83 -7.08
CA LEU A 16 3.27 8.05 -8.49
C LEU A 16 2.03 8.05 -9.38
N ILE A 17 1.07 7.15 -9.16
CA ILE A 17 -0.21 7.14 -9.89
C ILE A 17 -1.00 8.42 -9.62
N GLN A 18 -1.16 8.80 -8.34
CA GLN A 18 -1.92 9.99 -7.94
C GLN A 18 -1.36 11.24 -8.61
N ASN A 19 -0.03 11.36 -8.66
CA ASN A 19 0.62 12.53 -9.24
C ASN A 19 0.57 12.55 -10.78
N ARG A 20 0.63 11.37 -11.42
CA ARG A 20 0.76 11.27 -12.88
C ARG A 20 -0.56 10.98 -13.61
N HIS A 21 -1.67 10.88 -12.88
CA HIS A 21 -3.01 10.61 -13.44
C HIS A 21 -3.04 9.32 -14.26
N TYR A 22 -2.30 8.30 -13.84
CA TYR A 22 -2.42 6.97 -14.44
C TYR A 22 -3.72 6.29 -13.96
N ASP A 23 -4.31 5.47 -14.81
CA ASP A 23 -5.55 4.74 -14.47
C ASP A 23 -5.33 3.64 -13.42
N GLY A 24 -4.08 3.21 -13.21
CA GLY A 24 -3.75 2.22 -12.19
C GLY A 24 -2.27 1.84 -12.17
N VAL A 25 -1.90 0.99 -11.20
CA VAL A 25 -0.58 0.36 -11.10
C VAL A 25 -0.76 -1.12 -10.79
N LEU A 26 0.15 -1.94 -11.34
CA LEU A 26 0.33 -3.32 -10.90
C LEU A 26 1.58 -3.38 -10.01
N ILE A 27 1.40 -3.66 -8.72
CA ILE A 27 2.52 -3.90 -7.81
C ILE A 27 2.61 -5.41 -7.55
N GLN A 28 3.79 -5.97 -7.80
CA GLN A 28 4.06 -7.39 -7.61
C GLN A 28 5.01 -7.59 -6.43
N THR A 29 4.67 -8.52 -5.55
CA THR A 29 5.53 -8.95 -4.44
C THR A 29 5.37 -10.45 -4.23
N ASN A 30 6.46 -11.12 -3.87
CA ASN A 30 6.44 -12.52 -3.44
C ASN A 30 6.22 -12.65 -1.92
N ASN A 31 6.08 -11.53 -1.21
CA ASN A 31 5.89 -11.48 0.23
C ASN A 31 4.40 -11.66 0.58
N LEU A 32 4.00 -12.89 0.89
CA LEU A 32 2.60 -13.22 1.20
C LEU A 32 2.08 -12.52 2.46
N GLU A 33 2.93 -12.29 3.46
CA GLU A 33 2.53 -11.59 4.70
C GLU A 33 2.16 -10.14 4.40
N MET A 34 2.90 -9.48 3.51
CA MET A 34 2.60 -8.13 3.05
C MET A 34 1.27 -8.06 2.32
N ILE A 35 1.01 -9.01 1.42
CA ILE A 35 -0.26 -9.09 0.69
C ILE A 35 -1.43 -9.19 1.69
N LYS A 36 -1.32 -10.11 2.66
CA LYS A 36 -2.34 -10.29 3.70
C LYS A 36 -2.53 -9.02 4.54
N ALA A 37 -1.45 -8.38 4.96
CA ALA A 37 -1.51 -7.21 5.81
C ALA A 37 -2.08 -5.97 5.12
N ILE A 38 -1.93 -5.85 3.79
CA ILE A 38 -2.54 -4.79 2.98
C ILE A 38 -4.00 -5.13 2.65
N GLN A 39 -4.32 -6.39 2.37
CA GLN A 39 -5.71 -6.81 2.08
C GLN A 39 -6.62 -6.77 3.32
N ASP A 40 -6.06 -6.94 4.51
CA ASP A 40 -6.80 -6.78 5.76
C ASP A 40 -7.04 -5.29 6.08
N PHE A 41 -8.09 -4.74 5.46
CA PHE A 41 -8.53 -3.34 5.61
C PHE A 41 -9.20 -3.03 6.96
N SER A 42 -8.91 -3.77 8.02
CA SER A 42 -9.33 -3.39 9.36
C SER A 42 -8.59 -2.11 9.80
N LEU A 43 -9.16 -0.97 9.41
CA LEU A 43 -8.60 0.39 9.57
C LEU A 43 -8.23 0.75 11.01
N SER A 44 -8.77 0.01 11.99
CA SER A 44 -8.57 0.23 13.43
C SER A 44 -7.56 -0.72 14.09
N SER A 45 -7.09 -1.79 13.43
CA SER A 45 -6.32 -2.86 14.10
C SER A 45 -4.85 -2.97 13.68
N SER A 46 -4.42 -2.34 12.58
CA SER A 46 -3.02 -2.47 12.14
C SER A 46 -2.07 -1.69 13.04
N ASN A 47 -1.18 -2.42 13.72
CA ASN A 47 -0.10 -1.83 14.54
C ASN A 47 0.95 -1.07 13.70
N SER A 48 0.92 -1.18 12.37
CA SER A 48 1.90 -0.53 11.48
C SER A 48 1.38 0.78 10.91
N ALA A 49 2.10 1.87 11.17
CA ALA A 49 1.78 3.19 10.61
C ALA A 49 1.88 3.24 9.07
N ILE A 50 2.79 2.45 8.50
CA ILE A 50 3.00 2.39 7.04
C ILE A 50 1.80 1.70 6.37
N ILE A 51 1.30 0.61 6.95
CA ILE A 51 0.13 -0.10 6.43
C ILE A 51 -1.12 0.78 6.49
N ARG A 52 -1.35 1.48 7.61
CA ARG A 52 -2.46 2.44 7.72
C ARG A 52 -2.39 3.53 6.65
N ARG A 53 -1.18 4.00 6.32
CA ARG A 53 -0.99 4.98 5.24
C ARG A 53 -1.29 4.39 3.86
N ILE A 54 -0.87 3.15 3.58
CA ILE A 54 -1.23 2.44 2.34
C ILE A 54 -2.76 2.34 2.22
N HIS A 55 -3.46 1.92 3.27
CA HIS A 55 -4.93 1.85 3.26
C HIS A 55 -5.57 3.20 2.97
N HIS A 56 -5.10 4.27 3.61
CA HIS A 56 -5.60 5.63 3.35
C HIS A 56 -5.37 6.09 1.91
N LEU A 57 -4.20 5.77 1.33
CA LEU A 57 -3.93 6.07 -0.08
C LEU A 57 -4.86 5.27 -1.00
N LEU A 58 -5.08 3.99 -0.75
CA LEU A 58 -5.96 3.15 -1.55
C LEU A 58 -7.42 3.63 -1.52
N LEU A 59 -7.93 4.06 -0.36
CA LEU A 59 -9.28 4.64 -0.24
C LEU A 59 -9.41 5.99 -0.97
N ASN A 60 -8.36 6.81 -0.95
CA ASN A 60 -8.36 8.11 -1.62
C ASN A 60 -8.14 8.00 -3.14
N VAL A 61 -7.63 6.87 -3.64
CA VAL A 61 -7.46 6.61 -5.08
C VAL A 61 -8.81 6.33 -5.77
N GLY A 62 -9.91 6.17 -5.04
CA GLY A 62 -11.22 5.97 -5.66
C GLY A 62 -11.33 4.64 -6.41
N LEU A 63 -10.86 3.56 -5.78
CA LEU A 63 -11.27 2.19 -6.11
C LEU A 63 -12.50 1.79 -5.30
#